data_AF-A0A941ATS1-F1
#
_entry.id   AF-A0A941ATS1-F1
#
_cell.length_a   1.000
_cell.length_b   1.000
_cell.length_c   1.000
_cell.angle_alpha   90.00
_cell.angle_beta   90.00
_cell.angle_gamma   90.00
#
_symmetry.space_group_name_H-M   'P 1'
#
loop_
_entity.id
_entity.type
_entity.pdbx_description
1 polymer ?
#
loop_
_entity_poly.entity_id
_entity_poly.type
_entity_poly.pdbx_seq_one_letter_code
_entity_poly.pdbx_strand_id
1 'polypeptide(L)'
;MLELYYKRYTNTVQVADYVEWANHCLYLDVLEIKKLASMGMGEQLNLFEIEAMFAEAMKSIQMTPPSKEECLDDHFKRLHAQLLLPSENAMLIVQEIYHFAIEYELVEEQMNWQELSDMIDDFQDGDNHYGYTMAKINEMIIGHARRTWHSKGSKVTFKDFIGQQITAIDTEIHLIIQFEKGSITIECPWRIRNADVILFGGTDIQSNQGQWKTVKELLVGKTIEDVQLFEQCPFLIVQCDDLFLDVFHASSFFDGWTLTDEEDFYMFSMHGGVIG
;
A
#
# COMPACT_ATOMS: atom_id res chain seq x y z
N MET A 1 4.21 -9.75 -9.91
CA MET A 1 4.03 -11.15 -9.44
C MET A 1 2.61 -11.37 -8.92
N LEU A 2 2.12 -10.54 -7.99
CA LEU A 2 0.77 -10.64 -7.42
C LEU A 2 -0.32 -10.66 -8.51
N GLU A 3 -0.23 -9.79 -9.52
CA GLU A 3 -1.19 -9.79 -10.65
C GLU A 3 -1.23 -11.10 -11.45
N LEU A 4 -0.07 -11.71 -11.71
CA LEU A 4 -0.02 -13.00 -12.40
C LEU A 4 -0.75 -14.07 -11.57
N TYR A 5 -0.48 -14.12 -10.27
CA TYR A 5 -1.13 -15.07 -9.38
C TYR A 5 -2.63 -14.78 -9.19
N TYR A 6 -3.04 -13.52 -9.13
CA TYR A 6 -4.45 -13.13 -9.17
C TYR A 6 -5.15 -13.76 -10.37
N LYS A 7 -4.64 -13.50 -11.58
CA LYS A 7 -5.19 -14.07 -12.83
C LYS A 7 -5.19 -15.60 -12.84
N ARG A 8 -4.20 -16.24 -12.20
CA ARG A 8 -4.19 -17.71 -12.02
C ARG A 8 -5.30 -18.18 -11.10
N TYR A 9 -5.49 -17.52 -9.96
CA TYR A 9 -6.53 -17.89 -8.98
C TYR A 9 -7.95 -17.61 -9.46
N THR A 10 -8.13 -16.68 -10.40
CA THR A 10 -9.41 -16.35 -11.03
C THR A 10 -9.61 -17.03 -12.39
N ASN A 11 -8.67 -17.87 -12.83
CA ASN A 11 -8.68 -18.57 -14.12
C ASN A 11 -8.78 -17.64 -15.35
N THR A 12 -8.29 -16.40 -15.24
CA THR A 12 -8.23 -15.43 -16.34
C THR A 12 -6.85 -15.35 -17.00
N VAL A 13 -5.85 -16.05 -16.43
CA VAL A 13 -4.45 -16.02 -16.88
C VAL A 13 -4.29 -16.46 -18.34
N GLN A 14 -3.44 -15.74 -19.06
CA GLN A 14 -3.04 -15.97 -20.43
C GLN A 14 -1.53 -16.21 -20.51
N VAL A 15 -1.08 -16.83 -21.61
CA VAL A 15 0.35 -17.03 -21.90
C VAL A 15 1.15 -15.73 -21.82
N ALA A 16 0.57 -14.62 -22.29
CA ALA A 16 1.22 -13.30 -22.25
C ALA A 16 1.55 -12.83 -20.83
N ASP A 17 0.75 -13.18 -19.81
CA ASP A 17 0.98 -12.76 -18.43
C ASP A 17 2.26 -13.36 -17.84
N TYR A 18 2.57 -14.62 -18.20
CA TYR A 18 3.79 -15.30 -17.76
C TYR A 18 5.04 -14.71 -18.44
N VAL A 19 4.92 -14.38 -19.73
CA VAL A 19 6.00 -13.76 -20.50
C VAL A 19 6.28 -12.35 -19.98
N GLU A 20 5.23 -11.57 -19.69
CA GLU A 20 5.35 -10.24 -19.09
C GLU A 20 6.02 -10.31 -17.72
N TRP A 21 5.60 -11.25 -16.86
CA TRP A 21 6.27 -11.47 -15.58
C TRP A 21 7.76 -11.82 -15.77
N ALA A 22 8.07 -12.74 -16.69
CA ALA A 22 9.45 -13.14 -16.94
C ALA A 22 10.32 -11.98 -17.44
N ASN A 23 9.78 -11.11 -18.30
CA ASN A 23 10.45 -9.90 -18.76
C ASN A 23 10.80 -8.96 -17.59
N HIS A 24 9.87 -8.76 -16.66
CA HIS A 24 10.11 -7.96 -15.45
C HIS A 24 11.17 -8.59 -14.52
N CYS A 25 11.39 -9.89 -14.59
CA CYS A 25 12.36 -10.62 -13.77
C CYS A 25 13.71 -10.87 -14.45
N LEU A 26 13.95 -10.35 -15.66
CA LEU A 26 15.20 -10.57 -16.41
C LEU A 26 16.47 -10.14 -15.66
N TYR A 27 16.35 -9.18 -14.73
CA TYR A 27 17.47 -8.70 -13.90
C TYR A 27 18.04 -9.77 -12.95
N LEU A 28 17.30 -10.85 -12.67
CA LEU A 28 17.75 -11.96 -11.83
C LEU A 28 18.78 -12.86 -12.54
N ASP A 29 18.97 -12.69 -13.85
CA ASP A 29 19.96 -13.41 -14.68
C ASP A 29 19.80 -14.95 -14.75
N VAL A 30 18.63 -15.47 -14.37
CA VAL A 30 18.35 -16.91 -14.32
C VAL A 30 17.95 -17.48 -15.69
N LEU A 31 18.47 -18.66 -16.04
CA LEU A 31 18.26 -19.29 -17.35
C LEU A 31 16.77 -19.60 -17.62
N GLU A 32 16.07 -20.13 -16.63
CA GLU A 32 14.65 -20.50 -16.71
C GLU A 32 13.78 -19.28 -16.99
N ILE A 33 14.10 -18.13 -16.36
CA ILE A 33 13.41 -16.85 -16.61
C ILE A 33 13.70 -16.34 -18.02
N LYS A 34 14.95 -16.38 -18.47
CA LYS A 34 15.33 -15.98 -19.84
C LYS A 34 14.63 -16.82 -20.90
N LYS A 35 14.49 -18.14 -20.66
CA LYS A 35 13.72 -19.04 -21.52
C LYS A 35 12.24 -18.63 -21.57
N LEU A 36 11.62 -18.38 -20.42
CA LEU A 36 10.21 -17.98 -20.38
C LEU A 36 9.98 -16.63 -21.06
N ALA A 37 10.87 -15.66 -20.85
CA ALA A 37 10.81 -14.33 -21.47
C ALA A 37 10.95 -14.40 -23.01
N SER A 38 11.76 -15.33 -23.54
CA SER A 38 11.95 -15.47 -24.99
C SER A 38 10.78 -16.14 -25.71
N MET A 39 9.81 -16.71 -24.99
CA MET A 39 8.63 -17.36 -25.60
C MET A 39 7.68 -16.39 -26.29
N GLY A 40 7.74 -15.08 -25.98
CA GLY A 40 6.94 -14.06 -26.68
C GLY A 40 7.34 -13.83 -28.15
N MET A 41 8.42 -14.46 -28.64
CA MET A 41 9.04 -14.13 -29.94
C MET A 41 8.80 -15.16 -31.06
N GLY A 42 8.08 -16.26 -30.86
CA GLY A 42 7.93 -17.21 -31.97
C GLY A 42 7.08 -18.48 -31.84
N GLU A 43 6.52 -18.85 -30.69
CA GLU A 43 5.78 -20.11 -30.56
C GLU A 43 4.36 -19.91 -30.00
N GLN A 44 3.38 -20.59 -30.60
CA GLN A 44 2.05 -20.78 -30.00
C GLN A 44 2.18 -21.84 -28.89
N LEU A 45 2.79 -21.47 -27.77
CA LEU A 45 2.78 -22.32 -26.60
C LEU A 45 1.36 -22.39 -26.03
N ASN A 46 0.95 -23.59 -25.65
CA ASN A 46 -0.29 -23.75 -24.89
C ASN A 46 -0.04 -23.42 -23.41
N LEU A 47 -1.11 -23.13 -22.68
CA LEU A 47 -1.03 -22.70 -21.29
C LEU A 47 -0.29 -23.71 -20.39
N PHE A 48 -0.44 -25.02 -20.62
CA PHE A 48 0.19 -26.06 -19.81
C PHE A 48 1.71 -26.04 -19.90
N GLU A 49 2.26 -25.81 -21.09
CA GLU A 49 3.72 -25.74 -21.31
C GLU A 49 4.32 -24.52 -20.62
N ILE A 50 3.68 -23.35 -20.77
CA ILE A 50 4.07 -22.11 -20.10
C ILE A 50 4.01 -22.25 -18.57
N GLU A 51 2.98 -22.93 -18.03
CA GLU A 51 2.88 -23.16 -16.60
C GLU A 51 3.99 -24.07 -16.06
N ALA A 52 4.38 -25.10 -16.80
CA ALA A 52 5.50 -25.96 -16.44
C ALA A 52 6.82 -25.16 -16.41
N MET A 53 7.07 -24.33 -17.43
CA MET A 53 8.23 -23.45 -17.49
C MET A 53 8.24 -22.44 -16.34
N PHE A 54 7.08 -21.84 -16.03
CA PHE A 54 6.94 -20.93 -14.91
C PHE A 54 7.21 -21.62 -13.56
N ALA A 55 6.73 -22.85 -13.37
CA ALA A 55 7.01 -23.61 -12.15
C ALA A 55 8.52 -23.91 -11.98
N GLU A 56 9.24 -24.21 -13.06
CA GLU A 56 10.70 -24.37 -13.04
C GLU A 56 11.39 -23.04 -12.69
N ALA A 57 10.95 -21.92 -13.29
CA ALA A 57 11.46 -20.61 -12.99
C ALA A 57 11.26 -20.24 -11.51
N MET A 58 10.06 -20.42 -10.96
CA MET A 58 9.78 -20.16 -9.54
C MET A 58 10.65 -21.01 -8.60
N LYS A 59 10.85 -22.29 -8.94
CA LYS A 59 11.74 -23.18 -8.19
C LYS A 59 13.19 -22.71 -8.23
N SER A 60 13.67 -22.24 -9.39
CA SER A 60 15.06 -21.78 -9.55
C SER A 60 15.39 -20.54 -8.70
N ILE A 61 14.40 -19.67 -8.49
CA ILE A 61 14.53 -18.46 -7.65
C ILE A 61 14.05 -18.66 -6.21
N GLN A 62 13.66 -19.89 -5.83
CA GLN A 62 13.17 -20.25 -4.50
C GLN A 62 12.02 -19.36 -4.00
N MET A 63 11.20 -18.84 -4.91
CA MET A 63 10.06 -18.01 -4.54
C MET A 63 8.84 -18.85 -4.24
N THR A 64 8.14 -18.51 -3.15
CA THR A 64 6.88 -19.13 -2.78
C THR A 64 5.71 -18.41 -3.48
N PRO A 65 4.62 -19.13 -3.82
CA PRO A 65 3.43 -18.50 -4.32
C PRO A 65 2.80 -17.60 -3.23
N PRO A 66 2.37 -16.37 -3.57
CA PRO A 66 1.56 -15.56 -2.67
C PRO A 66 0.21 -16.24 -2.42
N SER A 67 -0.42 -15.91 -1.30
CA SER A 67 -1.77 -16.37 -0.98
C SER A 67 -2.81 -15.74 -1.93
N LYS A 68 -3.97 -16.38 -2.03
CA LYS A 68 -5.10 -15.83 -2.81
C LYS A 68 -5.57 -14.50 -2.23
N GLU A 69 -5.62 -14.35 -0.90
CA GLU A 69 -6.03 -13.11 -0.23
C GLU A 69 -5.11 -11.95 -0.58
N GLU A 70 -3.78 -12.15 -0.50
CA GLU A 70 -2.80 -11.11 -0.88
C GLU A 70 -2.96 -10.68 -2.34
N CYS A 71 -3.23 -11.62 -3.24
CA CYS A 71 -3.44 -11.32 -4.66
C CYS A 71 -4.73 -10.54 -4.91
N LEU A 72 -5.81 -10.87 -4.19
CA LEU A 72 -7.10 -10.16 -4.28
C LEU A 72 -6.97 -8.73 -3.74
N ASP A 73 -6.33 -8.56 -2.59
CA ASP A 73 -6.14 -7.23 -1.98
C ASP A 73 -5.24 -6.33 -2.85
N ASP A 74 -4.16 -6.86 -3.44
CA ASP A 74 -3.34 -6.12 -4.40
C ASP A 74 -4.12 -5.71 -5.65
N HIS A 75 -4.93 -6.61 -6.21
CA HIS A 75 -5.75 -6.31 -7.38
C HIS A 75 -6.76 -5.20 -7.10
N PHE A 76 -7.48 -5.29 -5.98
CA PHE A 76 -8.39 -4.24 -5.53
C PHE A 76 -7.66 -2.89 -5.34
N LYS A 77 -6.51 -2.91 -4.64
CA LYS A 77 -5.67 -1.72 -4.44
C LYS A 77 -5.27 -1.09 -5.77
N ARG A 78 -4.92 -1.88 -6.79
CA ARG A 78 -4.58 -1.38 -8.14
C ARG A 78 -5.77 -0.78 -8.89
N LEU A 79 -6.96 -1.37 -8.78
CA LEU A 79 -8.17 -0.77 -9.36
C LEU A 79 -8.48 0.58 -8.70
N HIS A 80 -8.46 0.62 -7.37
CA HIS A 80 -8.73 1.85 -6.60
C HIS A 80 -7.68 2.92 -6.88
N ALA A 81 -6.39 2.56 -7.00
CA ALA A 81 -5.31 3.50 -7.32
C ALA A 81 -5.52 4.24 -8.66
N GLN A 82 -6.09 3.55 -9.67
CA GLN A 82 -6.39 4.14 -10.97
C GLN A 82 -7.47 5.23 -10.90
N LEU A 83 -8.27 5.26 -9.84
CA LEU A 83 -9.32 6.26 -9.62
C LEU A 83 -8.84 7.50 -8.85
N LEU A 84 -7.58 7.51 -8.37
CA LEU A 84 -7.02 8.66 -7.64
C LEU A 84 -6.74 9.86 -8.57
N LEU A 85 -6.62 9.60 -9.87
CA LEU A 85 -6.40 10.56 -10.93
C LEU A 85 -7.52 10.46 -11.98
N PRO A 86 -7.75 11.52 -12.79
CA PRO A 86 -8.70 11.45 -13.89
C PRO A 86 -8.39 10.27 -14.83
N SER A 87 -9.39 9.41 -15.03
CA SER A 87 -9.32 8.24 -15.90
C SER A 87 -10.51 8.24 -16.85
N GLU A 88 -10.28 7.97 -18.14
CA GLU A 88 -11.34 7.81 -19.13
C GLU A 88 -12.21 6.58 -18.84
N ASN A 89 -11.64 5.58 -18.17
CA ASN A 89 -12.31 4.33 -17.81
C ASN A 89 -12.86 4.32 -16.38
N ALA A 90 -12.97 5.49 -15.72
CA ALA A 90 -13.32 5.57 -14.30
C ALA A 90 -14.62 4.83 -13.95
N MET A 91 -15.67 4.95 -14.77
CA MET A 91 -16.94 4.26 -14.52
C MET A 91 -16.81 2.73 -14.63
N LEU A 92 -16.07 2.24 -15.64
CA LEU A 92 -15.82 0.81 -15.82
C LEU A 92 -15.04 0.23 -14.63
N ILE A 93 -14.03 0.97 -14.16
CA ILE A 93 -13.24 0.57 -13.00
C ILE A 93 -14.12 0.53 -11.74
N VAL A 94 -15.02 1.49 -11.52
CA VAL A 94 -15.97 1.45 -10.39
C VAL A 94 -16.88 0.22 -10.46
N GLN A 95 -17.44 -0.07 -11.63
CA GLN A 95 -18.25 -1.27 -11.83
C GLN A 95 -17.43 -2.54 -11.60
N GLU A 96 -16.17 -2.59 -12.04
CA GLU A 96 -15.26 -3.71 -11.78
C GLU A 96 -14.98 -3.87 -10.27
N ILE A 97 -14.66 -2.79 -9.57
CA ILE A 97 -14.48 -2.77 -8.11
C ILE A 97 -15.72 -3.29 -7.39
N TYR A 98 -16.91 -2.82 -7.76
CA TYR A 98 -18.16 -3.21 -7.13
C TYR A 98 -18.49 -4.70 -7.35
N HIS A 99 -18.38 -5.18 -8.60
CA HIS A 99 -18.59 -6.59 -8.91
C HIS A 99 -17.56 -7.48 -8.22
N PHE A 100 -16.30 -7.07 -8.21
CA PHE A 100 -15.23 -7.75 -7.49
C PHE A 100 -15.55 -7.87 -6.00
N ALA A 101 -16.01 -6.79 -5.36
CA ALA A 101 -16.37 -6.80 -3.95
C ALA A 101 -17.52 -7.79 -3.66
N ILE A 102 -18.50 -7.89 -4.56
CA ILE A 102 -19.58 -8.89 -4.45
C ILE A 102 -19.04 -10.32 -4.61
N GLU A 103 -18.27 -10.57 -5.68
CA GLU A 103 -17.76 -11.90 -6.03
C GLU A 103 -16.91 -12.51 -4.89
N TYR A 104 -16.14 -11.67 -4.20
CA TYR A 104 -15.23 -12.08 -3.13
C TYR A 104 -15.76 -11.77 -1.73
N GLU A 105 -17.06 -11.46 -1.59
CA GLU A 105 -17.75 -11.23 -0.32
C GLU A 105 -17.10 -10.13 0.56
N LEU A 106 -16.54 -9.10 -0.07
CA LEU A 106 -15.91 -7.94 0.58
C LEU A 106 -16.98 -6.91 0.97
N VAL A 107 -17.77 -7.22 1.99
CA VAL A 107 -18.97 -6.45 2.39
C VAL A 107 -18.68 -4.97 2.62
N GLU A 108 -17.57 -4.63 3.30
CA GLU A 108 -17.21 -3.24 3.56
C GLU A 108 -16.91 -2.48 2.26
N GLU A 109 -16.14 -3.09 1.35
CA GLU A 109 -15.81 -2.48 0.07
C GLU A 109 -17.05 -2.38 -0.82
N GLN A 110 -17.93 -3.39 -0.82
CA GLN A 110 -19.20 -3.34 -1.53
C GLN A 110 -20.02 -2.13 -1.06
N MET A 111 -20.17 -1.94 0.24
CA MET A 111 -20.90 -0.80 0.81
C MET A 111 -20.25 0.53 0.44
N ASN A 112 -18.92 0.61 0.44
CA ASN A 112 -18.19 1.83 0.07
C ASN A 112 -18.49 2.25 -1.38
N TRP A 113 -18.54 1.30 -2.32
CA TRP A 113 -18.66 1.60 -3.75
C TRP A 113 -20.10 1.57 -4.30
N GLN A 114 -21.06 1.07 -3.53
CA GLN A 114 -22.44 0.87 -3.98
C GLN A 114 -23.10 2.14 -4.52
N GLU A 115 -23.05 3.25 -3.78
CA GLU A 115 -23.72 4.50 -4.20
C GLU A 115 -23.21 5.01 -5.56
N LEU A 116 -21.91 4.85 -5.83
CA LEU A 116 -21.34 5.23 -7.11
C LEU A 116 -21.73 4.25 -8.22
N SER A 117 -21.81 2.95 -7.93
CA SER A 117 -22.28 1.97 -8.89
C SER A 117 -23.73 2.26 -9.30
N ASP A 118 -24.62 2.44 -8.32
CA ASP A 118 -26.04 2.74 -8.56
C ASP A 118 -26.21 4.04 -9.38
N MET A 119 -25.38 5.05 -9.11
CA MET A 119 -25.35 6.30 -9.87
C MET A 119 -24.90 6.10 -11.32
N ILE A 120 -23.87 5.29 -11.55
CA ILE A 120 -23.37 4.98 -12.90
C ILE A 120 -24.46 4.24 -13.68
N ASP A 121 -25.14 3.28 -13.05
CA ASP A 121 -26.20 2.50 -13.68
C ASP A 121 -27.40 3.40 -14.07
N ASP A 122 -27.82 4.35 -13.21
CA ASP A 122 -28.87 5.34 -13.57
C ASP A 122 -28.44 6.24 -14.74
N PHE A 123 -27.16 6.60 -14.82
CA PHE A 123 -26.62 7.42 -15.91
C PHE A 123 -26.49 6.68 -17.24
N GLN A 124 -26.05 5.41 -17.22
CA GLN A 124 -25.79 4.60 -18.41
C GLN A 124 -27.05 3.94 -18.96
N ASP A 125 -27.84 3.34 -18.07
CA ASP A 125 -28.94 2.44 -18.43
C ASP A 125 -30.32 2.93 -17.93
N GLY A 126 -30.33 3.94 -17.06
CA GLY A 126 -31.53 4.56 -16.51
C GLY A 126 -32.05 5.77 -17.29
N ASP A 127 -32.97 6.48 -16.65
CA ASP A 127 -33.52 7.75 -17.18
C ASP A 127 -32.64 8.96 -16.83
N ASN A 128 -31.47 8.72 -16.20
CA ASN A 128 -30.60 9.73 -15.63
C ASN A 128 -31.40 10.72 -14.78
N HIS A 129 -32.10 10.19 -13.77
CA HIS A 129 -33.13 10.91 -13.02
C HIS A 129 -32.60 12.23 -12.41
N TYR A 130 -31.33 12.23 -12.03
CA TYR A 130 -30.66 13.36 -11.39
C TYR A 130 -29.92 14.29 -12.36
N GLY A 131 -29.99 14.02 -13.68
CA GLY A 131 -29.36 14.85 -14.70
C GLY A 131 -27.83 14.86 -14.59
N TYR A 132 -27.23 13.73 -14.23
CA TYR A 132 -25.79 13.57 -14.15
C TYR A 132 -25.14 13.82 -15.51
N THR A 133 -23.92 14.36 -15.44
CA THR A 133 -23.03 14.49 -16.58
C THR A 133 -21.79 13.65 -16.34
N MET A 134 -21.13 13.23 -17.41
CA MET A 134 -19.85 12.50 -17.33
C MET A 134 -18.83 13.23 -16.44
N ALA A 135 -18.73 14.56 -16.58
CA ALA A 135 -17.82 15.37 -15.77
C ALA A 135 -18.17 15.32 -14.28
N LYS A 136 -19.45 15.36 -13.93
CA LYS A 136 -19.91 15.31 -12.54
C LYS A 136 -19.67 13.93 -11.92
N ILE A 137 -19.94 12.87 -12.66
CA ILE A 137 -19.68 11.49 -12.23
C ILE A 137 -18.19 11.30 -11.96
N ASN A 138 -17.32 11.73 -12.90
CA ASN A 138 -15.88 11.62 -12.72
C ASN A 138 -15.37 12.41 -11.50
N GLU A 139 -15.88 13.61 -11.25
CA GLU A 139 -15.57 14.39 -10.04
C GLU A 139 -15.95 13.63 -8.76
N MET A 140 -17.15 13.03 -8.75
CA MET A 140 -17.64 12.25 -7.61
C MET A 140 -16.83 10.98 -7.37
N ILE A 141 -16.48 10.24 -8.43
CA ILE A 141 -15.63 9.04 -8.37
C ILE A 141 -14.26 9.40 -7.78
N ILE A 142 -13.56 10.39 -8.34
CA ILE A 142 -12.24 10.80 -7.84
C ILE A 142 -12.33 11.28 -6.39
N GLY A 143 -13.35 12.08 -6.08
CA GLY A 143 -13.58 12.59 -4.73
C GLY A 143 -13.82 11.46 -3.73
N HIS A 144 -14.62 10.46 -4.08
CA HIS A 144 -14.85 9.27 -3.26
C HIS A 144 -13.58 8.44 -3.11
N ALA A 145 -12.93 8.09 -4.24
CA ALA A 145 -11.72 7.28 -4.26
C ALA A 145 -10.63 7.86 -3.35
N ARG A 146 -10.40 9.18 -3.39
CA ARG A 146 -9.42 9.84 -2.52
C ARG A 146 -9.83 9.81 -1.05
N ARG A 147 -11.12 9.94 -0.73
CA ARG A 147 -11.59 9.87 0.66
C ARG A 147 -11.40 8.48 1.25
N THR A 148 -11.67 7.44 0.48
CA THR A 148 -11.59 6.04 0.94
C THR A 148 -10.18 5.45 0.86
N TRP A 149 -9.30 6.00 0.00
CA TRP A 149 -7.91 5.54 -0.11
C TRP A 149 -7.11 5.68 1.21
N HIS A 150 -7.51 6.61 2.07
CA HIS A 150 -6.82 6.87 3.34
C HIS A 150 -7.55 6.28 4.56
N SER A 151 -8.70 5.62 4.38
CA SER A 151 -9.50 5.14 5.51
C SER A 151 -9.17 3.72 5.95
N LYS A 152 -8.48 2.93 5.12
CA LYS A 152 -8.16 1.53 5.43
C LYS A 152 -6.92 1.42 6.33
N GLY A 153 -7.17 1.21 7.62
CA GLY A 153 -6.13 0.84 8.57
C GLY A 153 -5.59 -0.58 8.30
N SER A 154 -4.32 -0.79 8.66
CA SER A 154 -3.66 -2.09 8.63
C SER A 154 -4.34 -3.07 9.59
N LYS A 155 -4.31 -4.36 9.23
CA LYS A 155 -4.71 -5.44 10.15
C LYS A 155 -3.61 -5.75 11.19
N VAL A 156 -2.41 -5.17 11.05
CA VAL A 156 -1.30 -5.35 11.99
C VAL A 156 -1.68 -4.80 13.36
N THR A 157 -1.37 -5.57 14.40
CA THR A 157 -1.61 -5.20 15.79
C THR A 157 -0.32 -4.67 16.43
N PHE A 158 -0.39 -3.49 17.04
CA PHE A 158 0.76 -2.84 17.69
C PHE A 158 0.73 -2.93 19.22
N LYS A 159 -0.04 -3.88 19.76
CA LYS A 159 -0.29 -4.02 21.20
C LYS A 159 0.99 -4.04 22.05
N ASP A 160 2.07 -4.61 21.54
CA ASP A 160 3.32 -4.72 22.29
C ASP A 160 4.00 -3.36 22.49
N PHE A 161 3.72 -2.38 21.62
CA PHE A 161 4.20 -1.00 21.76
C PHE A 161 3.34 -0.14 22.69
N ILE A 162 2.05 -0.48 22.83
CA ILE A 162 1.11 0.30 23.64
C ILE A 162 1.48 0.20 25.13
N GLY A 163 1.55 1.36 25.79
CA GLY A 163 1.94 1.49 27.19
C GLY A 163 3.45 1.62 27.42
N GLN A 164 4.28 1.44 26.38
CA GLN A 164 5.72 1.70 26.50
C GLN A 164 6.00 3.20 26.57
N GLN A 165 7.05 3.58 27.28
CA GLN A 165 7.55 4.96 27.28
C GLN A 165 8.62 5.19 26.22
N ILE A 166 8.64 6.41 25.68
CA ILE A 166 9.76 6.89 24.88
C ILE A 166 10.94 7.19 25.82
N THR A 167 12.02 6.44 25.69
CA THR A 167 13.18 6.51 26.59
C THR A 167 14.25 7.46 26.09
N ALA A 168 14.41 7.59 24.77
CA ALA A 168 15.40 8.48 24.17
C ALA A 168 15.05 8.83 22.71
N ILE A 169 15.73 9.86 22.19
CA ILE A 169 15.73 10.18 20.77
C ILE A 169 17.17 10.42 20.32
N ASP A 170 17.58 9.69 19.29
CA ASP A 170 18.83 9.88 18.56
C ASP A 170 18.53 10.59 17.23
N THR A 171 19.41 11.51 16.86
CA THR A 171 19.30 12.34 15.66
C THR A 171 20.67 12.53 14.98
N GLU A 172 21.67 11.70 15.30
CA GLU A 172 23.03 11.84 14.75
C GLU A 172 23.10 11.48 13.27
N ILE A 173 22.45 10.38 12.87
CA ILE A 173 22.44 9.87 11.49
C ILE A 173 21.01 9.76 10.98
N HIS A 174 20.13 9.11 11.74
CA HIS A 174 18.71 8.96 11.48
C HIS A 174 17.90 9.49 12.67
N LEU A 175 16.62 9.79 12.47
CA LEU A 175 15.73 10.10 13.58
C LEU A 175 15.30 8.77 14.18
N ILE A 176 15.88 8.41 15.31
CA ILE A 176 15.57 7.17 16.02
C ILE A 176 14.86 7.53 17.32
N ILE A 177 13.65 7.03 17.51
CA ILE A 177 12.91 7.17 18.76
C ILE A 177 12.94 5.81 19.45
N GLN A 178 13.54 5.78 20.64
CA GLN A 178 13.70 4.56 21.43
C GLN A 178 12.53 4.42 22.40
N PHE A 179 12.00 3.21 22.49
CA PHE A 179 10.97 2.84 23.45
C PHE A 179 11.60 2.05 24.59
N GLU A 180 10.78 1.55 25.51
CA GLU A 180 11.26 0.65 26.57
C GLU A 180 11.72 -0.70 26.01
N LYS A 181 11.09 -1.18 24.94
CA LYS A 181 11.35 -2.45 24.28
C LYS A 181 11.29 -2.32 22.77
N GLY A 182 12.18 -1.52 22.19
CA GLY A 182 12.25 -1.37 20.75
C GLY A 182 12.60 0.05 20.30
N SER A 183 12.42 0.30 19.01
CA SER A 183 12.64 1.62 18.43
C SER A 183 11.89 1.79 17.12
N ILE A 184 11.68 3.05 16.74
CA ILE A 184 11.38 3.44 15.38
C ILE A 184 12.54 4.24 14.80
N THR A 185 13.02 3.82 13.64
CA THR A 185 14.00 4.55 12.82
C THR A 185 13.27 5.20 11.65
N ILE A 186 13.45 6.50 11.48
CA ILE A 186 12.73 7.31 10.49
C ILE A 186 13.74 7.94 9.53
N GLU A 187 13.57 7.62 8.25
CA GLU A 187 14.38 8.12 7.12
C GLU A 187 13.52 8.87 6.09
N CYS A 188 12.23 9.00 6.37
CA CYS A 188 11.25 9.65 5.51
C CYS A 188 10.67 10.91 6.17
N PRO A 189 9.87 11.70 5.43
CA PRO A 189 9.17 12.83 6.01
C PRO A 189 8.33 12.47 7.23
N TRP A 190 8.44 13.33 8.24
CA TRP A 190 7.74 13.15 9.50
C TRP A 190 7.23 14.48 10.03
N ARG A 191 6.22 14.44 10.89
CA ARG A 191 5.77 15.60 11.66
C ARG A 191 5.28 15.19 13.03
N ILE A 192 5.45 16.09 13.99
CA ILE A 192 4.82 16.02 15.32
C ILE A 192 3.73 17.08 15.34
N ARG A 193 2.52 16.68 15.68
CA ARG A 193 1.36 17.57 15.79
C ARG A 193 0.59 17.26 17.06
N ASN A 194 -0.28 18.18 17.46
CA ASN A 194 -1.42 17.84 18.31
C ASN A 194 -2.70 17.82 17.45
N ALA A 195 -3.87 17.88 18.08
CA ALA A 195 -5.15 17.91 17.37
C ALA A 195 -5.33 19.15 16.47
N ASP A 196 -4.69 20.26 16.79
CA ASP A 196 -4.97 21.57 16.19
C ASP A 196 -3.86 22.07 15.26
N VAL A 197 -2.60 21.75 15.56
CA VAL A 197 -1.43 22.35 14.89
C VAL A 197 -0.29 21.35 14.68
N ILE A 198 0.44 21.55 13.58
CA ILE A 198 1.76 20.94 13.38
C ILE A 198 2.76 21.72 14.23
N LEU A 199 3.43 21.04 15.14
CA LEU A 199 4.44 21.61 16.03
C LEU A 199 5.82 21.58 15.38
N PHE A 200 6.18 20.43 14.81
CA PHE A 200 7.47 20.16 14.17
C PHE A 200 7.28 19.25 12.98
N GLY A 201 8.22 19.27 12.03
CA GLY A 201 8.25 18.31 10.95
C GLY A 201 9.34 18.62 9.95
N GLY A 202 9.81 17.61 9.25
CA GLY A 202 10.92 17.73 8.31
C GLY A 202 10.73 16.78 7.14
N THR A 203 11.17 17.21 5.96
CA THR A 203 11.28 16.34 4.77
C THR A 203 12.59 15.58 4.75
N ASP A 204 13.57 16.01 5.54
CA ASP A 204 14.88 15.38 5.75
C ASP A 204 15.36 15.75 7.17
N ILE A 205 16.17 14.90 7.79
CA ILE A 205 16.72 15.06 9.14
C ILE A 205 17.55 16.34 9.30
N GLN A 206 18.21 16.79 8.23
CA GLN A 206 19.03 18.00 8.29
C GLN A 206 18.21 19.29 8.39
N SER A 207 16.92 19.23 8.06
CA SER A 207 16.04 20.41 8.02
C SER A 207 15.81 21.04 9.40
N ASN A 208 15.95 20.26 10.48
CA ASN A 208 15.52 20.63 11.83
C ASN A 208 16.63 20.59 12.90
N GLN A 209 17.91 20.65 12.52
CA GLN A 209 19.04 20.56 13.47
C GLN A 209 18.94 21.51 14.68
N GLY A 210 18.31 22.69 14.52
CA GLY A 210 18.10 23.65 15.59
C GLY A 210 16.97 23.34 16.58
N GLN A 211 16.11 22.35 16.30
CA GLN A 211 14.88 22.07 17.05
C GLN A 211 14.89 20.73 17.80
N TRP A 212 15.93 19.91 17.63
CA TRP A 212 16.02 18.58 18.24
C TRP A 212 15.96 18.56 19.76
N LYS A 213 16.48 19.62 20.41
CA LYS A 213 16.36 19.75 21.86
C LYS A 213 14.89 19.80 22.30
N THR A 214 14.06 20.57 21.60
CA THR A 214 12.64 20.71 21.90
C THR A 214 11.87 19.43 21.55
N VAL A 215 12.22 18.77 20.45
CA VAL A 215 11.63 17.45 20.10
C VAL A 215 11.90 16.42 21.19
N LYS A 216 13.14 16.38 21.72
CA LYS A 216 13.52 15.52 22.86
C LYS A 216 12.71 15.83 24.11
N GLU A 217 12.60 17.11 24.47
CA GLU A 217 11.83 17.55 25.63
C GLU A 217 10.32 17.27 25.51
N LEU A 218 9.78 17.19 24.28
CA LEU A 218 8.37 16.93 24.04
C LEU A 218 8.00 15.45 24.12
N LEU A 219 8.84 14.57 23.57
CA LEU A 219 8.51 13.15 23.42
C LEU A 219 9.09 12.27 24.51
N VAL A 220 10.28 12.56 25.06
CA VAL A 220 10.91 11.67 26.05
C VAL A 220 10.08 11.62 27.35
N GLY A 221 9.82 10.41 27.84
CA GLY A 221 8.97 10.12 29.00
C GLY A 221 7.48 10.06 28.68
N LYS A 222 7.07 10.29 27.43
CA LYS A 222 5.68 10.10 27.01
C LYS A 222 5.38 8.62 26.80
N THR A 223 4.14 8.24 27.08
CA THR A 223 3.64 6.88 26.91
C THR A 223 2.95 6.74 25.57
N ILE A 224 3.23 5.66 24.84
CA ILE A 224 2.53 5.33 23.59
C ILE A 224 1.12 4.86 23.94
N GLU A 225 0.11 5.59 23.48
CA GLU A 225 -1.30 5.28 23.70
C GLU A 225 -1.92 4.50 22.54
N ASP A 226 -1.46 4.78 21.31
CA ASP A 226 -1.95 4.14 20.11
C ASP A 226 -0.91 4.15 18.99
N VAL A 227 -0.99 3.16 18.10
CA VAL A 227 -0.21 3.11 16.86
C VAL A 227 -1.13 2.66 15.75
N GLN A 228 -1.21 3.45 14.69
CA GLN A 228 -2.03 3.19 13.52
C GLN A 228 -1.16 3.19 12.27
N LEU A 229 -1.37 2.20 11.41
CA LEU A 229 -0.75 2.14 10.09
C LEU A 229 -1.84 2.18 9.04
N PHE A 230 -1.75 3.08 8.06
CA PHE A 230 -2.57 3.04 6.86
C PHE A 230 -1.71 2.46 5.74
N GLU A 231 -2.11 1.33 5.16
CA GLU A 231 -1.24 0.59 4.22
C GLU A 231 -1.30 1.16 2.79
N GLN A 232 -2.46 1.69 2.38
CA GLN A 232 -2.68 2.24 1.03
C GLN A 232 -1.94 3.56 0.83
N CYS A 233 -1.74 4.31 1.91
CA CYS A 233 -0.84 5.44 1.97
C CYS A 233 0.03 5.20 3.20
N PRO A 234 1.27 4.70 3.05
CA PRO A 234 2.10 4.17 4.13
C PRO A 234 2.37 5.28 5.12
N PHE A 235 1.46 5.34 6.08
CA PHE A 235 1.29 6.44 6.99
C PHE A 235 1.16 5.83 8.36
N LEU A 236 2.24 5.93 9.12
CA LEU A 236 2.31 5.45 10.48
C LEU A 236 2.05 6.63 11.42
N ILE A 237 1.10 6.45 12.32
CA ILE A 237 0.76 7.41 13.37
C ILE A 237 1.08 6.75 14.70
N VAL A 238 1.96 7.36 15.48
CA VAL A 238 2.23 6.98 16.88
C VAL A 238 1.67 8.08 17.78
N GLN A 239 0.65 7.76 18.57
CA GLN A 239 0.06 8.69 19.52
C GLN A 239 0.72 8.55 20.89
N CYS A 240 1.11 9.68 21.47
CA CYS A 240 1.60 9.77 22.84
C CYS A 240 0.95 10.97 23.54
N ASP A 241 0.08 10.72 24.52
CA ASP A 241 -0.81 11.72 25.13
C ASP A 241 -1.59 12.53 24.04
N ASP A 242 -1.44 13.86 24.03
CA ASP A 242 -2.04 14.79 23.07
C ASP A 242 -1.21 14.99 21.79
N LEU A 243 -0.08 14.29 21.67
CA LEU A 243 0.86 14.39 20.55
C LEU A 243 0.72 13.20 19.60
N PHE A 244 0.89 13.49 18.32
CA PHE A 244 0.91 12.51 17.24
C PHE A 244 2.20 12.67 16.47
N LEU A 245 2.96 11.58 16.38
CA LEU A 245 4.06 11.42 15.45
C LEU A 245 3.52 10.77 14.18
N ASP A 246 3.53 11.53 13.11
CA ASP A 246 3.04 11.17 11.79
C ASP A 246 4.26 10.91 10.89
N VAL A 247 4.37 9.71 10.31
CA VAL A 247 5.49 9.29 9.45
C VAL A 247 4.94 8.84 8.10
N PHE A 248 5.36 9.49 7.01
CA PHE A 248 4.79 9.29 5.68
C PHE A 248 5.82 9.41 4.55
N HIS A 249 5.53 8.78 3.42
CA HIS A 249 6.39 8.84 2.23
C HIS A 249 6.05 10.06 1.36
N ALA A 250 7.09 10.79 0.92
CA ALA A 250 6.95 11.81 -0.12
C ALA A 250 7.85 11.57 -1.35
N SER A 251 8.70 10.52 -1.34
CA SER A 251 9.66 10.21 -2.39
C SER A 251 9.65 8.73 -2.76
N SER A 252 9.93 8.45 -4.04
CA SER A 252 9.95 7.11 -4.63
C SER A 252 11.32 6.43 -4.61
N PHE A 253 12.38 7.05 -4.07
CA PHE A 253 13.76 6.58 -4.30
C PHE A 253 14.54 6.13 -3.06
N PHE A 254 14.45 6.77 -1.89
CA PHE A 254 15.37 6.47 -0.77
C PHE A 254 14.79 6.62 0.66
N ASP A 255 13.46 6.62 0.81
CA ASP A 255 12.86 7.03 2.09
C ASP A 255 11.98 5.90 2.67
N GLY A 256 12.15 5.64 3.97
CA GLY A 256 11.44 4.60 4.70
C GLY A 256 11.38 4.82 6.21
N TRP A 257 10.80 3.86 6.90
CA TRP A 257 10.86 3.76 8.36
C TRP A 257 10.92 2.29 8.76
N THR A 258 11.52 2.03 9.92
CA THR A 258 11.63 0.68 10.48
C THR A 258 11.17 0.72 11.92
N LEU A 259 10.23 -0.16 12.26
CA LEU A 259 9.72 -0.37 13.61
C LEU A 259 10.19 -1.74 14.10
N THR A 260 10.89 -1.75 15.23
CA THR A 260 11.45 -2.98 15.83
C THR A 260 11.05 -3.08 17.29
N ASP A 261 10.87 -4.30 17.79
CA ASP A 261 10.86 -4.58 19.22
C ASP A 261 12.19 -5.22 19.70
N GLU A 262 12.26 -5.65 20.96
CA GLU A 262 13.40 -6.38 21.53
C GLU A 262 13.38 -7.89 21.22
N GLU A 263 12.29 -8.41 20.64
CA GLU A 263 12.12 -9.81 20.29
C GLU A 263 12.38 -10.00 18.79
N ASP A 264 11.35 -10.42 18.04
CA ASP A 264 11.43 -10.73 16.61
C ASP A 264 10.45 -9.88 15.77
N PHE A 265 9.80 -8.86 16.34
CA PHE A 265 8.97 -7.95 15.56
C PHE A 265 9.85 -7.01 14.76
N TYR A 266 9.72 -7.11 13.45
CA TYR A 266 10.40 -6.25 12.50
C TYR A 266 9.41 -5.89 11.40
N MET A 267 9.10 -4.61 11.30
CA MET A 267 8.25 -4.08 10.24
C MET A 267 8.91 -2.85 9.65
N PHE A 268 8.87 -2.74 8.32
CA PHE A 268 9.52 -1.65 7.63
C PHE A 268 8.70 -1.18 6.45
N SER A 269 8.88 0.08 6.09
CA SER A 269 8.40 0.59 4.81
C SER A 269 9.57 0.90 3.90
N MET A 270 9.57 0.28 2.71
CA MET A 270 10.54 0.53 1.67
C MET A 270 10.16 1.74 0.81
N HIS A 271 11.10 2.18 -0.03
CA HIS A 271 10.85 3.17 -1.06
C HIS A 271 9.58 2.88 -1.88
N GLY A 272 8.80 3.91 -2.17
CA GLY A 272 7.49 3.74 -2.83
C GLY A 272 6.39 3.22 -1.91
N GLY A 273 6.67 3.02 -0.62
CA GLY A 273 5.65 2.79 0.39
C GLY A 273 5.25 1.33 0.61
N VAL A 274 6.04 0.38 0.12
CA VAL A 274 5.78 -1.05 0.33
C VAL A 274 6.06 -1.38 1.79
N ILE A 275 5.06 -1.92 2.49
CA ILE A 275 5.22 -2.42 3.86
C ILE A 275 5.68 -3.88 3.81
N GLY A 276 6.64 -4.24 4.66
CA GLY A 276 7.18 -5.59 4.82
C GLY A 276 7.50 -5.93 6.26
#